data_AF-A0AAD1ES98-F1
#
_entry.id   AF-A0AAD1ES98-F1
#
_cell.length_a   1.000
_cell.length_b   1.000
_cell.length_c   1.000
_cell.angle_alpha   90.00
_cell.angle_beta   90.00
_cell.angle_gamma   90.00
#
_symmetry.space_group_name_H-M   'P 1'
#
loop_
_entity.id
_entity.type
_entity.pdbx_description
1 polymer ?
#
loop_
_entity_poly.entity_id
_entity_poly.type
_entity_poly.pdbx_seq_one_letter_code
_entity_poly.pdbx_strand_id
1 'polypeptide(L)'
;MNIPINLQACEDLGLNKESYAISIPLGGSANSGGAAITVSIMTLATANTMGVHVSIFLALLLCFLSAISATGVSGIAGGSLLLIPMAASLFGISNDIAMQVVGIGFIIGVVQDSVETAVNSASDLLFTATAEYADDRRDGHQIDMRAAVRAAGKVKVKAAKPVEEEGEQI
;
A
#
# COMPACT_ATOMS: atom_id res chain seq x y z
N MET A 1 -2.17 4.40 3.84
CA MET A 1 -0.70 4.30 3.94
C MET A 1 -0.27 4.65 5.36
N ASN A 2 0.74 3.98 5.91
CA ASN A 2 1.16 4.16 7.31
C ASN A 2 2.49 4.91 7.44
N ILE A 3 2.42 6.24 7.27
CA ILE A 3 3.59 7.12 7.19
C ILE A 3 4.53 7.00 8.42
N PRO A 4 4.05 7.05 9.68
CA PRO A 4 4.94 7.00 10.83
C PRO A 4 5.76 5.70 10.91
N ILE A 5 5.11 4.56 10.61
CA ILE A 5 5.79 3.26 10.62
C ILE A 5 6.82 3.18 9.48
N ASN A 6 6.52 3.74 8.32
CA ASN A 6 7.46 3.76 7.20
C ASN A 6 8.68 4.65 7.48
N LEU A 7 8.49 5.83 8.07
CA LEU A 7 9.61 6.70 8.47
C LEU A 7 10.54 6.00 9.48
N GLN A 8 9.96 5.33 10.47
CA GLN A 8 10.74 4.55 11.44
C GLN A 8 11.45 3.37 10.76
N ALA A 9 10.81 2.68 9.82
CA ALA A 9 11.44 1.59 9.09
C ALA A 9 12.61 2.06 8.21
N CYS A 10 12.54 3.25 7.63
CA CYS A 10 13.65 3.88 6.92
C CYS A 10 14.81 4.20 7.88
N GLU A 11 14.50 4.74 9.07
CA GLU A 11 15.50 5.01 10.11
C GLU A 11 16.18 3.72 10.61
N ASP A 12 15.42 2.65 10.84
CA ASP A 12 15.94 1.32 11.22
C ASP A 12 16.87 0.73 10.13
N LEU A 13 16.61 1.03 8.86
CA LEU A 13 17.44 0.63 7.72
C LEU A 13 18.70 1.49 7.55
N GLY A 14 18.84 2.55 8.36
CA GLY A 14 19.96 3.48 8.29
C GLY A 14 19.93 4.39 7.05
N LEU A 15 18.74 4.61 6.49
CA LEU A 15 18.56 5.46 5.31
C LEU A 15 18.75 6.95 5.67
N ASN A 16 19.00 7.78 4.67
CA ASN A 16 19.21 9.20 4.80
C ASN A 16 17.89 9.91 5.10
N LYS A 17 17.83 10.53 6.28
CA LYS A 17 16.67 11.26 6.77
C LYS A 17 16.18 12.37 5.87
N GLU A 18 17.09 13.07 5.19
CA GLU A 18 16.69 14.15 4.27
C GLU A 18 15.95 13.58 3.04
N SER A 19 16.34 12.38 2.60
CA SER A 19 15.70 11.69 1.46
C SER A 19 14.37 11.06 1.86
N TYR A 20 14.34 10.22 2.90
CA TYR A 20 13.13 9.47 3.23
C TYR A 20 12.03 10.35 3.85
N ALA A 21 12.37 11.47 4.50
CA ALA A 21 11.38 12.39 5.05
C ALA A 21 10.53 13.09 3.97
N ILE A 22 11.03 13.16 2.73
CA ILE A 22 10.30 13.71 1.58
C ILE A 22 9.68 12.58 0.76
N SER A 23 10.45 11.52 0.50
CA SER A 23 10.04 10.42 -0.37
C SER A 23 8.86 9.61 0.18
N ILE A 24 8.80 9.38 1.50
CA ILE A 24 7.73 8.59 2.12
C ILE A 24 6.37 9.33 2.10
N PRO A 25 6.26 10.62 2.50
CA PRO A 25 5.00 11.35 2.36
C PRO A 25 4.56 11.54 0.90
N LEU A 26 5.51 11.77 0.00
CA LEU A 26 5.24 11.88 -1.44
C LEU A 26 4.71 10.56 -2.00
N GLY A 27 5.39 9.45 -1.69
CA GLY A 27 4.95 8.10 -2.03
C GLY A 27 3.57 7.81 -1.45
N GLY A 28 3.35 8.13 -0.17
CA GLY A 28 2.05 7.93 0.47
C GLY A 28 0.89 8.67 -0.19
N SER A 29 1.16 9.77 -0.89
CA SER A 29 0.14 10.54 -1.63
C SER A 29 -0.04 10.04 -3.07
N ALA A 30 1.04 9.64 -3.75
CA ALA A 30 1.01 9.29 -5.17
C ALA A 30 0.87 7.78 -5.44
N ASN A 31 1.39 6.93 -4.55
CA ASN A 31 1.43 5.48 -4.70
C ASN A 31 0.22 4.82 -4.06
N SER A 32 -0.79 4.57 -4.89
CA SER A 32 -2.04 3.94 -4.50
C SER A 32 -2.25 2.61 -5.25
N GLY A 33 -1.19 1.83 -5.41
CA GLY A 33 -1.21 0.55 -6.14
C GLY A 33 -2.17 -0.47 -5.52
N GLY A 34 -2.18 -0.57 -4.18
CA GLY A 34 -3.12 -1.40 -3.43
C GLY A 34 -4.58 -1.02 -3.68
N ALA A 35 -4.89 0.28 -3.72
CA ALA A 35 -6.23 0.76 -4.03
C ALA A 35 -6.64 0.40 -5.46
N ALA A 36 -5.74 0.57 -6.43
CA ALA A 36 -5.98 0.18 -7.81
C ALA A 36 -6.27 -1.34 -7.94
N ILE A 37 -5.56 -2.16 -7.16
CA ILE A 37 -5.80 -3.61 -7.06
C ILE A 37 -7.16 -3.89 -6.44
N THR A 38 -7.50 -3.26 -5.32
CA THR A 38 -8.82 -3.40 -4.65
C THR A 38 -9.94 -3.13 -5.64
N VAL A 39 -9.92 -1.96 -6.31
CA VAL A 39 -10.94 -1.55 -7.28
C VAL A 39 -11.04 -2.57 -8.41
N SER A 40 -9.90 -2.94 -9.01
CA SER A 40 -9.89 -3.86 -10.13
C SER A 40 -10.44 -5.24 -9.75
N ILE A 41 -10.02 -5.80 -8.61
CA ILE A 41 -10.46 -7.11 -8.15
C ILE A 41 -11.95 -7.10 -7.81
N MET A 42 -12.41 -6.10 -7.05
CA MET A 42 -13.83 -6.02 -6.67
C MET A 42 -14.74 -5.84 -7.88
N THR A 43 -14.34 -5.00 -8.84
CA THR A 43 -15.08 -4.83 -10.10
C THR A 43 -15.09 -6.10 -10.94
N LEU A 44 -13.95 -6.78 -11.12
CA LEU A 44 -13.90 -8.04 -11.86
C LEU A 44 -14.68 -9.16 -11.18
N ALA A 45 -14.62 -9.24 -9.85
CA ALA A 45 -15.42 -10.20 -9.08
C ALA A 45 -16.92 -9.96 -9.28
N THR A 46 -17.34 -8.70 -9.30
CA THR A 46 -18.73 -8.30 -9.57
C THR A 46 -19.15 -8.68 -10.98
N ALA A 47 -18.33 -8.33 -11.99
CA ALA A 47 -18.59 -8.68 -13.38
C ALA A 47 -18.74 -10.20 -13.57
N ASN A 48 -17.85 -11.00 -12.99
CA ASN A 48 -17.94 -12.45 -13.02
C ASN A 48 -19.19 -12.98 -12.31
N THR A 49 -19.53 -12.43 -11.14
CA THR A 49 -20.73 -12.82 -10.38
C THR A 49 -22.01 -12.56 -11.18
N MET A 50 -22.03 -11.49 -11.98
CA MET A 50 -23.15 -11.14 -12.84
C MET A 50 -23.16 -11.86 -14.20
N GLY A 51 -22.15 -12.68 -14.49
CA GLY A 51 -22.01 -13.32 -15.80
C GLY A 51 -21.66 -12.36 -16.93
N VAL A 52 -21.10 -11.18 -16.61
CA VAL A 52 -20.64 -10.21 -17.61
C VAL A 52 -19.32 -10.70 -18.20
N HIS A 53 -19.27 -10.78 -19.53
CA HIS A 53 -18.07 -11.18 -20.24
C HIS A 53 -16.98 -10.09 -20.15
N VAL A 54 -15.86 -10.42 -19.52
CA VAL A 54 -14.68 -9.56 -19.42
C VAL A 54 -13.67 -9.96 -20.48
N SER A 55 -13.46 -9.12 -21.49
CA SER A 55 -12.36 -9.31 -22.43
C SER A 55 -11.04 -8.89 -21.79
N ILE A 56 -9.93 -9.49 -22.25
CA ILE A 56 -8.59 -9.11 -21.80
C ILE A 56 -8.30 -7.62 -21.99
N PHE A 57 -8.82 -7.02 -23.06
CA PHE A 57 -8.66 -5.60 -23.34
C PHE A 57 -9.37 -4.72 -22.30
N LEU A 58 -10.63 -5.05 -21.96
CA LEU A 58 -11.36 -4.32 -20.92
C LEU A 58 -10.74 -4.50 -19.54
N ALA A 59 -10.19 -5.68 -19.23
CA ALA A 59 -9.46 -5.91 -17.99
C ALA A 59 -8.19 -5.04 -17.90
N LEU A 60 -7.43 -4.91 -18.99
CA LEU A 60 -6.26 -4.01 -19.03
C LEU A 60 -6.67 -2.54 -18.89
N LEU A 61 -7.75 -2.13 -19.56
CA LEU A 61 -8.28 -0.78 -19.46
C LEU A 61 -8.75 -0.46 -18.04
N LEU A 62 -9.42 -1.42 -17.38
CA LEU A 62 -9.79 -1.32 -15.97
C LEU A 62 -8.57 -1.10 -15.08
N CYS A 63 -7.50 -1.89 -15.24
CA CYS A 63 -6.28 -1.74 -14.45
C CYS A 63 -5.65 -0.36 -14.64
N PHE A 64 -5.58 0.13 -15.88
CA PHE A 64 -5.03 1.45 -16.18
C PHE A 64 -5.87 2.58 -15.56
N LEU A 65 -7.19 2.51 -15.73
CA LEU A 65 -8.13 3.50 -15.20
C LEU A 65 -8.13 3.50 -13.66
N SER A 66 -8.08 2.32 -13.06
CA SER A 66 -7.97 2.16 -11.61
C SER A 66 -6.66 2.70 -11.09
N ALA A 67 -5.53 2.44 -11.76
CA ALA A 67 -4.22 2.96 -11.36
C ALA A 67 -4.21 4.49 -11.34
N ILE A 68 -4.73 5.14 -12.39
CA ILE A 68 -4.78 6.61 -12.45
C ILE A 68 -5.73 7.16 -11.38
N SER A 69 -6.94 6.60 -11.28
CA SER A 69 -7.97 7.10 -10.38
C SER A 69 -7.58 6.93 -8.91
N ALA A 70 -6.89 5.83 -8.59
CA ALA A 70 -6.45 5.51 -7.23
C ALA A 70 -5.46 6.54 -6.67
N THR A 71 -4.66 7.20 -7.52
CA THR A 71 -3.77 8.28 -7.10
C THR A 71 -4.54 9.48 -6.51
N GLY A 72 -5.77 9.71 -6.95
CA GLY A 72 -6.59 10.85 -6.52
C GLY A 72 -7.33 10.67 -5.20
N VAL A 73 -7.37 9.46 -4.64
CA VAL A 73 -8.09 9.15 -3.38
C VAL A 73 -7.16 8.95 -2.18
N SER A 74 -5.86 9.20 -2.34
CA SER A 74 -4.91 8.99 -1.26
C SER A 74 -5.19 9.89 -0.05
N GLY A 75 -5.20 9.28 1.13
CA GLY A 75 -5.48 9.95 2.42
C GLY A 75 -6.95 9.90 2.86
N ILE A 76 -7.86 9.38 2.04
CA ILE A 76 -9.27 9.18 2.41
C ILE A 76 -9.46 7.74 2.87
N ALA A 77 -9.91 7.54 4.12
CA ALA A 77 -10.23 6.21 4.64
C ALA A 77 -11.34 5.56 3.79
N GLY A 78 -11.08 4.37 3.24
CA GLY A 78 -12.00 3.69 2.32
C GLY A 78 -12.20 4.41 0.97
N GLY A 79 -11.36 5.39 0.62
CA GLY A 79 -11.49 6.17 -0.61
C GLY A 79 -11.40 5.32 -1.88
N SER A 80 -10.63 4.22 -1.86
CA SER A 80 -10.54 3.27 -2.98
C SER A 80 -11.89 2.63 -3.31
N LEU A 81 -12.71 2.30 -2.30
CA LEU A 81 -14.03 1.71 -2.50
C LEU A 81 -14.95 2.65 -3.30
N LEU A 82 -14.80 3.96 -3.13
CA LEU A 82 -15.61 4.96 -3.87
C LEU A 82 -15.29 5.02 -5.37
N LEU A 83 -14.22 4.38 -5.83
CA LEU A 83 -13.89 4.24 -7.25
C LEU A 83 -14.55 3.02 -7.91
N ILE A 84 -15.13 2.11 -7.13
CA ILE A 84 -15.81 0.90 -7.65
C ILE A 84 -16.95 1.26 -8.62
N PRO A 85 -17.82 2.25 -8.36
CA PRO A 85 -18.86 2.64 -9.32
C PRO A 85 -18.33 3.07 -10.68
N MET A 86 -17.25 3.84 -10.69
CA MET A 86 -16.59 4.25 -11.94
C MET A 86 -16.06 3.03 -12.69
N ALA A 87 -15.37 2.12 -12.01
CA ALA A 87 -14.84 0.89 -12.62
C ALA A 87 -15.94 -0.06 -13.09
N ALA A 88 -17.02 -0.21 -12.33
CA ALA A 88 -18.19 -1.03 -12.65
C ALA A 88 -18.91 -0.53 -13.90
N SER A 89 -18.95 0.80 -14.11
CA SER A 89 -19.57 1.41 -15.29
C SER A 89 -18.91 0.97 -16.61
N LEU A 90 -17.61 0.63 -16.58
CA LEU A 90 -16.87 0.12 -17.76
C LEU A 90 -17.46 -1.20 -18.29
N PHE A 91 -18.10 -1.97 -17.41
CA PHE A 91 -18.73 -3.25 -17.72
C PHE A 91 -20.25 -3.16 -17.87
N GLY A 92 -20.81 -1.94 -17.86
CA GLY A 92 -22.25 -1.70 -17.92
C GLY A 92 -22.99 -2.13 -16.65
N ILE A 93 -22.30 -2.27 -15.52
CA ILE A 93 -22.91 -2.61 -14.23
C ILE A 93 -23.54 -1.33 -13.65
N SER A 94 -24.78 -1.43 -13.17
CA SER A 94 -25.52 -0.29 -12.64
C SER A 94 -24.90 0.24 -11.35
N ASN A 95 -25.09 1.54 -11.10
CA ASN A 95 -24.61 2.18 -9.87
C ASN A 95 -25.22 1.54 -8.62
N ASP A 96 -26.46 1.07 -8.67
CA ASP A 96 -27.11 0.40 -7.54
C ASP A 96 -26.36 -0.87 -7.12
N ILE A 97 -25.95 -1.68 -8.09
CA ILE A 97 -25.14 -2.88 -7.84
C ILE A 97 -23.75 -2.49 -7.38
N ALA A 98 -23.12 -1.51 -8.04
CA ALA A 98 -21.79 -1.06 -7.65
C ALA A 98 -21.75 -0.55 -6.20
N MET A 99 -22.78 0.17 -5.74
CA MET A 99 -22.90 0.61 -4.36
C MET A 99 -23.11 -0.54 -3.37
N GLN A 100 -23.74 -1.65 -3.77
CA GLN A 100 -23.76 -2.86 -2.94
C GLN A 100 -22.37 -3.45 -2.77
N VAL A 101 -21.56 -3.46 -3.84
CA VAL A 101 -20.16 -3.92 -3.80
C VAL A 101 -19.30 -3.04 -2.88
N VAL A 102 -19.51 -1.71 -2.92
CA VAL A 102 -18.91 -0.78 -1.95
C VAL A 102 -19.31 -1.16 -0.51
N GLY A 103 -20.58 -1.46 -0.27
CA GLY A 103 -21.07 -1.94 1.02
C GLY A 103 -20.38 -3.23 1.49
N ILE A 104 -20.20 -4.20 0.60
CA ILE A 104 -19.42 -5.41 0.87
C ILE A 104 -17.98 -5.05 1.24
N GLY A 105 -17.37 -4.13 0.49
CA GLY A 105 -16.03 -3.60 0.76
C GLY A 105 -15.89 -3.05 2.18
N PHE A 106 -16.87 -2.27 2.66
CA PHE A 106 -16.88 -1.79 4.04
C PHE A 106 -17.04 -2.92 5.07
N ILE A 107 -17.84 -3.95 4.79
CA ILE A 107 -18.00 -5.10 5.69
C ILE A 107 -16.68 -5.87 5.85
N ILE A 108 -15.96 -6.10 4.76
CA ILE A 108 -14.64 -6.76 4.79
C ILE A 108 -13.48 -5.77 5.02
N GLY A 109 -13.81 -4.50 5.31
CA GLY A 109 -12.89 -3.37 5.24
C GLY A 109 -11.68 -3.52 6.14
N VAL A 110 -11.82 -4.17 7.31
CA VAL A 110 -10.67 -4.45 8.19
C VAL A 110 -9.59 -5.24 7.46
N VAL A 111 -9.96 -6.28 6.71
CA VAL A 111 -8.98 -7.12 6.00
C VAL A 111 -8.53 -6.42 4.71
N GLN A 112 -9.48 -5.90 3.93
CA GLN A 112 -9.20 -5.28 2.64
C GLN A 112 -8.32 -4.03 2.79
N ASP A 113 -8.68 -3.09 3.66
CA ASP A 113 -7.94 -1.84 3.87
C ASP A 113 -6.57 -2.10 4.51
N SER A 114 -6.46 -3.10 5.40
CA SER A 114 -5.17 -3.52 5.96
C SER A 114 -4.23 -4.03 4.87
N VAL A 115 -4.71 -4.87 3.95
CA VAL A 115 -3.90 -5.41 2.86
C VAL A 115 -3.55 -4.29 1.86
N GLU A 116 -4.52 -3.45 1.49
CA GLU A 116 -4.31 -2.29 0.63
C GLU A 116 -3.23 -1.36 1.22
N THR A 117 -3.38 -1.00 2.49
CA THR A 117 -2.44 -0.13 3.19
C THR A 117 -1.07 -0.79 3.36
N ALA A 118 -1.01 -2.10 3.62
CA ALA A 118 0.24 -2.83 3.74
C ALA A 118 1.01 -2.86 2.41
N VAL A 119 0.32 -3.12 1.30
CA VAL A 119 0.94 -3.11 -0.04
C VAL A 119 1.48 -1.73 -0.36
N ASN A 120 0.68 -0.67 -0.19
CA ASN A 120 1.11 0.70 -0.44
C ASN A 120 2.35 1.05 0.41
N SER A 121 2.27 0.82 1.72
CA SER A 121 3.37 1.15 2.65
C SER A 121 4.65 0.34 2.35
N ALA A 122 4.53 -0.95 2.03
CA ALA A 122 5.68 -1.79 1.70
C ALA A 122 6.38 -1.31 0.41
N SER A 123 5.61 -0.96 -0.62
CA SER A 123 6.18 -0.42 -1.86
C SER A 123 6.87 0.93 -1.66
N ASP A 124 6.32 1.83 -0.84
CA ASP A 124 6.94 3.14 -0.56
C ASP A 124 8.30 2.99 0.13
N LEU A 125 8.38 2.09 1.12
CA LEU A 125 9.63 1.74 1.79
C LEU A 125 10.63 1.12 0.79
N LEU A 126 10.16 0.17 -0.03
CA LEU A 126 10.99 -0.52 -1.01
C LEU A 126 11.59 0.45 -2.03
N PHE A 127 10.77 1.35 -2.60
CA PHE A 127 11.24 2.31 -3.60
C PHE A 127 12.15 3.37 -3.00
N THR A 128 11.87 3.83 -1.78
CA THR A 128 12.75 4.76 -1.06
C THR A 128 14.13 4.14 -0.83
N ALA A 129 14.18 2.92 -0.27
CA ALA A 129 15.44 2.21 -0.05
C ALA A 129 16.17 1.90 -1.36
N THR A 130 15.43 1.53 -2.41
CA THR A 130 16.02 1.23 -3.73
C THR A 130 16.65 2.46 -4.37
N ALA A 131 15.98 3.62 -4.28
CA ALA A 131 16.49 4.88 -4.81
C ALA A 131 17.79 5.27 -4.08
N GLU A 132 17.78 5.24 -2.75
CA GLU A 132 18.96 5.59 -1.96
C GLU A 132 20.14 4.64 -2.21
N TYR A 133 19.89 3.33 -2.24
CA TYR A 133 20.94 2.38 -2.57
C TYR A 133 21.42 2.48 -4.03
N ALA A 134 20.62 3.01 -4.94
CA ALA A 134 21.10 3.31 -6.28
C ALA A 134 22.05 4.52 -6.28
N ASP A 135 21.75 5.55 -5.49
CA ASP A 135 22.58 6.75 -5.34
C ASP A 135 23.89 6.44 -4.63
N ASP A 136 23.86 5.72 -3.51
CA ASP A 136 25.06 5.27 -2.79
C ASP A 136 26.01 4.46 -3.70
N ARG A 137 25.46 3.60 -4.56
CA ARG A 137 26.25 2.85 -5.56
C ARG A 137 26.90 3.74 -6.59
N ARG A 138 26.23 4.83 -6.99
CA ARG A 138 26.77 5.81 -7.94
C ARG A 138 27.89 6.63 -7.31
N ASP A 139 27.77 6.93 -6.02
CA ASP A 139 28.77 7.66 -5.24
C ASP A 139 29.95 6.77 -4.79
N GLY A 140 29.91 5.47 -5.11
CA GLY A 140 30.98 4.52 -4.84
C GLY A 140 30.95 3.90 -3.44
N HIS A 141 29.87 4.11 -2.68
CA HIS A 141 29.67 3.47 -1.39
C HIS A 141 29.40 1.96 -1.57
N GLN A 142 29.97 1.14 -0.69
CA GLN A 142 29.63 -0.28 -0.63
C GLN A 142 28.29 -0.47 0.08
N ILE A 143 27.38 -1.19 -0.57
CA ILE A 143 26.05 -1.46 -0.03
C ILE A 143 25.90 -2.95 0.29
N ASP A 144 25.75 -3.27 1.56
CA ASP A 144 25.29 -4.58 2.01
C ASP A 144 23.84 -4.49 2.51
N MET A 145 22.90 -4.65 1.58
CA MET A 145 21.47 -4.65 1.90
C MET A 145 21.10 -5.78 2.88
N ARG A 146 21.78 -6.93 2.83
CA ARG A 146 21.47 -8.06 3.72
C ARG A 146 21.92 -7.78 5.14
N ALA A 147 23.01 -7.05 5.31
CA ALA A 147 23.43 -6.56 6.61
C ALA A 147 22.45 -5.51 7.15
N ALA A 148 22.08 -4.52 6.33
CA ALA A 148 21.13 -3.47 6.70
C ALA A 148 19.77 -4.04 7.14
N VAL A 149 19.18 -4.94 6.36
CA VAL A 149 17.91 -5.60 6.70
C VAL A 149 18.03 -6.45 7.97
N ARG A 150 19.16 -7.16 8.17
CA ARG A 150 19.38 -7.93 9.40
C ARG A 150 19.56 -7.04 10.63
N ALA A 151 20.19 -5.88 10.49
CA ALA A 151 20.33 -4.90 11.55
C ALA A 151 18.95 -4.34 11.93
N ALA A 152 18.17 -3.87 10.96
CA ALA A 152 16.81 -3.38 11.15
C ALA A 152 15.89 -4.42 11.81
N GLY A 153 15.98 -5.68 11.38
CA GLY A 153 15.21 -6.78 11.97
C GLY A 153 15.56 -7.03 13.46
N LYS A 154 16.82 -6.87 13.86
CA LYS A 154 17.23 -7.01 15.27
C LYS A 154 16.72 -5.85 16.13
N VAL A 155 16.67 -4.63 15.60
CA VAL A 155 16.10 -3.45 16.29
C VAL A 155 14.63 -3.70 16.64
N LYS A 156 13.84 -4.19 15.68
CA LYS A 156 12.42 -4.55 15.90
C LYS A 156 12.23 -5.68 16.93
N VAL A 157 13.06 -6.72 16.89
CA VAL A 157 13.00 -7.82 17.89
C VAL A 157 13.34 -7.33 19.30
N LYS A 158 14.24 -6.35 19.43
CA LYS A 158 14.62 -5.78 20.73
C LYS A 158 13.54 -4.83 21.27
N ALA A 159 12.87 -4.08 20.40
CA ALA A 159 11.75 -3.20 20.75
C ALA A 159 10.44 -3.95 21.06
N ALA A 160 10.26 -5.17 20.54
CA ALA A 160 9.07 -6.01 20.76
C ALA A 160 9.15 -6.91 22.01
N LYS A 161 10.27 -6.93 22.74
CA LYS A 161 10.33 -7.63 24.03
C LYS A 161 9.51 -6.84 25.06
N PRO A 162 8.66 -7.49 25.88
CA PRO A 162 8.03 -6.82 27.01
C PRO A 162 9.13 -6.31 27.93
N VAL A 163 8.96 -5.09 28.45
CA VAL A 163 9.70 -4.65 29.63
C VAL A 163 9.39 -5.67 30.72
N GLU A 164 10.36 -6.49 31.10
CA GLU A 164 10.23 -7.35 32.28
C GLU A 164 9.85 -6.43 33.45
N GLU A 165 8.71 -6.73 34.09
CA GLU A 165 8.31 -6.08 35.32
C GLU A 165 9.48 -6.17 36.30
N GLU A 166 10.12 -5.03 36.60
CA GLU A 166 11.00 -4.92 37.76
C GLU A 166 10.12 -5.14 38.99
N GLY A 167 10.12 -6.39 39.44
CA GLY A 167 9.52 -6.80 40.70
C GLY A 167 10.13 -6.00 41.85
N GLU A 168 9.29 -5.16 42.44
CA GLU A 168 9.05 -5.04 43.87
C GLU A 168 10.13 -5.73 44.74
N GLN A 169 11.18 -4.98 45.09
CA GLN A 169 11.96 -5.26 46.29
C GLN A 169 11.28 -4.55 47.47
N ILE A 170 10.64 -5.38 48.30
CA ILE A 170 10.50 -5.31 49.76
C ILE A 170 11.07 -4.08 50.48
#